data_AF-A0A9P7Q5M8-F1
#
_entry.id   AF-A0A9P7Q5M8-F1
#
_cell.length_a   1.000
_cell.length_b   1.000
_cell.length_c   1.000
_cell.angle_alpha   90.00
_cell.angle_beta   90.00
_cell.angle_gamma   90.00
#
_symmetry.space_group_name_H-M   'P 1'
#
loop_
_entity.id
_entity.type
_entity.pdbx_description
1 polymer ?
#
loop_
_entity_poly.entity_id
_entity_poly.type
_entity_poly.pdbx_seq_one_letter_code
_entity_poly.pdbx_strand_id
1 'polypeptide(L)'
;MTSTKQILGQDESSQPSYVDYEAFLAPDFSPAAYANDLVVSTNNPQDSPLDLSTPLSRVLFDAQEVDSRIDALTTRNAVPLLEFTISQNQASKRIISELDTQLKSLNDSYKQLEKEVIDKHAEADEVRHVALRLWESLRLGRSVGRCLQLGRHLEVQHSELNASDAAKMDHRALVRCSYTIVSLREVLDSKGPDEEGYGLDKVHNIRALQDSVITPLERSVRETAERIVRDFSVPANMTFSQGQEARAKLESAITALYLLSPTPPLTTSGTKHERWTPQLLLAALDTFIRLSLQASITALSRSLGQLPSLDRALAEVTLRCQNVIALEIILQENKPPSHPLLPPPSTAASATHKHPASLVQPLLAYLETGSLASYFWRTMAGSLATRVQDIAHRGGVVARTLRSNKANVGDAIRQAVLTGSQPPTVFTTGKKKKDKAAEMNWDREIAVMVGSVTNNLK
;
A
#
# COMPACT_ATOMS: atom_id res chain seq x y z
N MET A 1 -2.37 -56.96 50.90
CA MET A 1 -1.19 -57.39 51.69
C MET A 1 -1.59 -57.77 53.12
N THR A 2 -2.69 -58.52 53.29
CA THR A 2 -3.24 -58.84 54.62
C THR A 2 -3.39 -60.34 54.86
N SER A 3 -3.16 -61.20 53.85
CA SER A 3 -3.32 -62.66 53.98
C SER A 3 -2.04 -63.42 54.33
N THR A 4 -0.85 -62.83 54.18
CA THR A 4 0.41 -63.55 54.47
C THR A 4 0.63 -63.76 55.97
N LYS A 5 -0.04 -62.97 56.83
CA LYS A 5 0.01 -63.13 58.30
C LYS A 5 -0.89 -64.24 58.83
N GLN A 6 -1.78 -64.80 58.02
CA GLN A 6 -2.81 -65.74 58.49
C GLN A 6 -2.50 -67.22 58.24
N ILE A 7 -1.45 -67.54 57.46
CA ILE A 7 -1.08 -68.93 57.14
C ILE A 7 0.06 -69.46 58.04
N LEU A 8 0.74 -68.58 58.78
CA LEU A 8 1.76 -68.94 59.78
C LEU A 8 1.21 -69.03 61.22
N GLY A 9 -0.11 -68.96 61.39
CA GLY A 9 -0.74 -68.65 62.67
C GLY A 9 -1.51 -69.77 63.36
N GLN A 10 -1.54 -71.00 62.84
CA GLN A 10 -2.26 -72.09 63.51
C GLN A 10 -1.40 -73.35 63.64
N ASP A 11 -1.20 -73.70 64.91
CA ASP A 11 -0.77 -74.96 65.49
C ASP A 11 0.72 -75.33 65.35
N GLU A 12 1.54 -74.81 66.28
CA GLU A 12 2.32 -75.58 67.28
C GLU A 12 3.18 -74.65 68.15
N SER A 13 2.56 -73.81 68.99
CA SER A 13 3.27 -72.96 69.96
C SER A 13 3.32 -73.58 71.36
N SER A 14 3.56 -74.89 71.50
CA SER A 14 3.65 -75.55 72.82
C SER A 14 4.42 -76.88 72.82
N GLN A 15 5.51 -77.01 72.07
CA GLN A 15 6.57 -77.95 72.43
C GLN A 15 7.83 -77.15 72.77
N PRO A 16 8.48 -77.38 73.92
CA PRO A 16 9.75 -76.75 74.23
C PRO A 16 10.81 -77.32 73.29
N SER A 17 11.04 -76.67 72.15
CA SER A 17 12.16 -77.06 71.28
C SER A 17 13.45 -76.57 71.92
N TYR A 18 14.45 -77.46 71.91
CA TYR A 18 15.77 -77.26 72.50
C TYR A 18 16.65 -76.29 71.70
N VAL A 19 16.15 -75.85 70.53
CA VAL A 19 16.83 -74.96 69.58
C VAL A 19 16.15 -73.58 69.60
N ASP A 20 16.98 -72.53 69.71
CA ASP A 20 16.53 -71.14 69.69
C ASP A 20 16.42 -70.63 68.23
N TYR A 21 15.27 -70.88 67.60
CA TYR A 21 15.01 -70.45 66.22
C TYR A 21 14.91 -68.93 66.06
N GLU A 22 14.61 -68.17 67.12
CA GLU A 22 14.54 -66.71 67.05
C GLU A 22 15.93 -66.11 66.84
N ALA A 23 16.96 -66.69 67.47
CA ALA A 23 18.35 -66.33 67.24
C ALA A 23 18.80 -66.59 65.78
N PHE A 24 18.31 -67.66 65.14
CA PHE A 24 18.66 -68.03 63.76
C PHE A 24 17.91 -67.23 62.69
N LEU A 25 16.70 -66.76 62.99
CA LEU A 25 15.88 -65.95 62.07
C LEU A 25 16.12 -64.45 62.23
N ALA A 26 16.95 -64.03 63.19
CA ALA A 26 17.30 -62.64 63.39
C ALA A 26 18.09 -62.06 62.19
N PRO A 27 17.80 -60.83 61.74
CA PRO A 27 18.47 -60.21 60.59
C PRO A 27 19.97 -59.98 60.79
N ASP A 28 20.43 -59.96 62.05
CA ASP A 28 21.83 -59.76 62.44
C ASP A 28 22.56 -61.08 62.77
N PHE A 29 21.95 -62.23 62.48
CA PHE A 29 22.57 -63.53 62.76
C PHE A 29 23.86 -63.71 61.94
N SER A 30 24.98 -63.90 62.64
CA SER A 30 26.26 -64.21 62.01
C SER A 30 26.77 -65.58 62.47
N PRO A 31 26.99 -66.53 61.53
CA PRO A 31 27.42 -67.89 61.88
C PRO A 31 28.73 -67.94 62.68
N ALA A 32 29.65 -67.01 62.40
CA ALA A 32 30.95 -66.95 63.06
C ALA A 32 30.87 -66.45 64.52
N ALA A 33 30.01 -65.48 64.82
CA ALA A 33 29.84 -65.00 66.20
C ALA A 33 29.13 -66.06 67.06
N TYR A 34 28.10 -66.70 66.51
CA TYR A 34 27.39 -67.79 67.18
C TYR A 34 28.32 -68.97 67.51
N ALA A 35 29.17 -69.38 66.55
CA ALA A 35 30.17 -70.43 66.79
C ALA A 35 31.18 -70.02 67.88
N ASN A 36 31.60 -68.75 67.91
CA ASN A 36 32.52 -68.25 68.92
C ASN A 36 31.87 -68.24 70.32
N ASP A 37 30.63 -67.75 70.43
CA ASP A 37 29.88 -67.74 71.68
C ASP A 37 29.63 -69.15 72.22
N LEU A 38 29.43 -70.14 71.33
CA LEU A 38 29.28 -71.55 71.71
C LEU A 38 30.60 -72.16 72.22
N VAL A 39 31.74 -71.81 71.61
CA VAL A 39 33.07 -72.26 72.07
C VAL A 39 33.41 -71.65 73.43
N VAL A 40 33.11 -70.37 73.62
CA VAL A 40 33.38 -69.64 74.88
C VAL A 40 32.44 -70.09 76.01
N SER A 41 31.19 -70.46 75.71
CA SER A 41 30.22 -70.93 76.72
C SER A 41 30.44 -72.37 77.19
N THR A 42 31.10 -73.20 76.39
CA THR A 42 31.36 -74.62 76.69
C THR A 42 32.73 -74.89 77.31
N ASN A 43 33.72 -74.00 77.08
CA ASN A 43 35.08 -74.17 77.55
C ASN A 43 35.44 -73.17 78.66
N ASN A 44 36.18 -73.61 79.68
CA ASN A 44 36.73 -72.74 80.71
C ASN A 44 38.11 -72.22 80.25
N PRO A 45 38.47 -70.93 80.44
CA PRO A 45 39.76 -70.36 79.99
C PRO A 45 41.05 -71.02 80.50
N GLN A 46 40.98 -72.05 81.34
CA GLN A 46 42.12 -72.81 81.85
C GLN A 46 42.22 -74.24 81.29
N ASP A 47 41.28 -74.67 80.44
CA ASP A 47 41.32 -76.00 79.83
C ASP A 47 42.30 -76.04 78.64
N SER A 48 43.34 -76.88 78.74
CA SER A 48 44.22 -77.23 77.63
C SER A 48 44.35 -78.76 77.53
N PRO A 49 43.98 -79.42 76.41
CA PRO A 49 43.48 -78.85 75.15
C PRO A 49 42.00 -78.44 75.19
N LEU A 50 41.66 -77.44 74.38
CA LEU A 50 40.29 -76.93 74.18
C LEU A 50 39.37 -78.03 73.63
N ASP A 51 38.22 -78.24 74.26
CA ASP A 51 37.24 -79.23 73.80
C ASP A 51 36.36 -78.63 72.70
N LEU A 52 36.69 -79.00 71.46
CA LEU A 52 35.91 -78.66 70.27
C LEU A 52 34.84 -79.70 69.94
N SER A 53 34.88 -80.87 70.59
CA SER A 53 33.95 -81.96 70.29
C SER A 53 32.54 -81.65 70.79
N THR A 54 32.43 -81.03 71.97
CA THR A 54 31.15 -80.65 72.58
C THR A 54 30.43 -79.54 71.79
N PRO A 55 31.04 -78.40 71.42
CA PRO A 55 30.42 -77.39 70.54
C PRO A 55 30.05 -77.93 69.17
N LEU A 56 30.92 -78.72 68.55
CA LEU A 56 30.70 -79.26 67.22
C LEU A 56 29.55 -80.26 67.21
N SER A 57 29.45 -81.14 68.21
CA SER A 57 28.32 -82.05 68.34
C SER A 57 27.00 -81.31 68.56
N ARG A 58 27.01 -80.19 69.31
CA ARG A 58 25.84 -79.35 69.51
C ARG A 58 25.37 -78.67 68.21
N VAL A 59 26.27 -78.04 67.46
CA VAL A 59 25.93 -77.41 66.17
C VAL A 59 25.43 -78.44 65.15
N LEU A 60 26.05 -79.62 65.11
CA LEU A 60 25.60 -80.69 64.22
C LEU A 60 24.19 -81.17 64.59
N PHE A 61 23.89 -81.28 65.88
CA PHE A 61 22.55 -81.63 66.35
C PHE A 61 21.53 -80.55 65.98
N ASP A 62 21.85 -79.27 66.20
CA ASP A 62 20.98 -78.15 65.86
C ASP A 62 20.73 -78.07 64.33
N ALA A 63 21.76 -78.28 63.51
CA ALA A 63 21.65 -78.32 62.05
C ALA A 63 20.78 -79.50 61.57
N GLN A 64 20.97 -80.69 62.14
CA GLN A 64 20.15 -81.86 61.83
C GLN A 64 18.69 -81.64 62.24
N GLU A 65 18.43 -80.99 63.37
CA GLU A 65 17.06 -80.66 63.81
C GLU A 65 16.42 -79.63 62.89
N VAL A 66 17.15 -78.59 62.49
CA VAL A 66 16.66 -77.58 61.52
C VAL A 66 16.37 -78.23 60.16
N ASP A 67 17.27 -79.06 59.64
CA ASP A 67 17.07 -79.76 58.36
C ASP A 67 15.87 -80.71 58.43
N SER A 68 15.79 -81.53 59.49
CA SER A 68 14.64 -82.43 59.74
C SER A 68 13.33 -81.66 59.83
N ARG A 69 13.34 -80.49 60.47
CA ARG A 69 12.15 -79.64 60.60
C ARG A 69 11.80 -78.94 59.30
N ILE A 70 12.77 -78.46 58.52
CA ILE A 70 12.55 -77.92 57.17
C ILE A 70 11.98 -79.01 56.28
N ASP A 71 12.51 -80.22 56.32
CA ASP A 71 11.98 -81.35 55.57
C ASP A 71 10.57 -81.71 56.03
N ALA A 72 10.30 -81.76 57.34
CA ALA A 72 8.97 -82.02 57.87
C ALA A 72 7.97 -80.93 57.48
N LEU A 73 8.34 -79.65 57.59
CA LEU A 73 7.48 -78.52 57.20
C LEU A 73 7.30 -78.45 55.68
N THR A 74 8.35 -78.70 54.91
CA THR A 74 8.29 -78.71 53.44
C THR A 74 7.47 -79.89 52.96
N THR A 75 7.57 -81.06 53.58
CA THR A 75 6.78 -82.24 53.23
C THR A 75 5.31 -82.08 53.66
N ARG A 76 5.07 -81.57 54.88
CA ARG A 76 3.72 -81.33 55.42
C ARG A 76 2.99 -80.22 54.67
N ASN A 77 3.70 -79.16 54.29
CA ASN A 77 3.16 -78.00 53.57
C ASN A 77 3.56 -77.96 52.08
N ALA A 78 4.01 -79.09 51.52
CA ALA A 78 4.42 -79.18 50.11
C ALA A 78 3.30 -78.73 49.18
N VAL A 79 2.07 -79.18 49.48
CA VAL A 79 0.89 -78.87 48.70
C VAL A 79 0.57 -77.36 48.75
N PRO A 80 0.44 -76.70 49.91
CA PRO A 80 0.29 -75.26 50.00
C PRO A 80 1.37 -74.42 49.28
N LEU A 81 2.64 -74.81 49.35
CA LEU A 81 3.73 -74.09 48.69
C LEU A 81 3.67 -74.22 47.16
N LEU A 82 3.34 -75.41 46.67
CA LEU A 82 3.10 -75.65 45.24
C LEU A 82 1.86 -74.90 44.77
N GLU A 83 0.76 -74.94 45.52
CA GLU A 83 -0.46 -74.19 45.22
C GLU A 83 -0.21 -72.68 45.19
N PHE A 84 0.55 -72.14 46.15
CA PHE A 84 0.93 -70.74 46.17
C PHE A 84 1.76 -70.38 44.93
N THR A 85 2.79 -71.16 44.62
CA THR A 85 3.66 -70.94 43.45
C THR A 85 2.88 -71.04 42.14
N ILE A 86 1.98 -72.03 42.04
CA ILE A 86 1.08 -72.20 40.90
C ILE A 86 0.15 -70.98 40.78
N SER A 87 -0.45 -70.53 41.89
CA SER A 87 -1.35 -69.37 41.90
C SER A 87 -0.64 -68.08 41.49
N GLN A 88 0.60 -67.87 41.95
CA GLN A 88 1.41 -66.70 41.61
C GLN A 88 1.84 -66.73 40.14
N ASN A 89 2.23 -67.90 39.62
CA ASN A 89 2.61 -68.07 38.23
C ASN A 89 1.39 -67.90 37.31
N GLN A 90 0.22 -68.44 37.71
CA GLN A 90 -1.05 -68.23 37.01
C GLN A 90 -1.47 -66.75 37.01
N ALA A 91 -1.36 -66.06 38.15
CA ALA A 91 -1.66 -64.62 38.25
C ALA A 91 -0.74 -63.79 37.35
N SER A 92 0.57 -64.07 37.36
CA SER A 92 1.56 -63.39 36.52
C SER A 92 1.29 -63.62 35.04
N LYS A 93 0.97 -64.86 34.64
CA LYS A 93 0.57 -65.19 33.26
C LYS A 93 -0.69 -64.44 32.83
N ARG A 94 -1.69 -64.33 33.71
CA ARG A 94 -2.91 -63.56 33.44
C ARG A 94 -2.60 -62.08 33.20
N ILE A 95 -1.80 -61.47 34.08
CA ILE A 95 -1.39 -60.07 33.94
C ILE A 95 -0.62 -59.85 32.63
N ILE A 96 0.32 -60.72 32.29
CA ILE A 96 1.07 -60.60 31.03
C ILE A 96 0.14 -60.74 29.83
N SER A 97 -0.82 -61.68 29.88
CA SER A 97 -1.78 -61.84 28.78
C SER A 97 -2.69 -60.63 28.60
N GLU A 98 -3.12 -59.99 29.69
CA GLU A 98 -3.93 -58.77 29.65
C GLU A 98 -3.11 -57.55 29.20
N LEU A 99 -1.85 -57.46 29.64
CA LEU A 99 -0.95 -56.41 29.17
C LEU A 99 -0.63 -56.56 27.69
N ASP A 100 -0.45 -57.79 27.19
CA ASP A 100 -0.18 -58.05 25.79
C ASP A 100 -1.39 -57.70 24.91
N THR A 101 -2.62 -57.96 25.37
CA THR A 101 -3.81 -57.52 24.64
C THR A 101 -3.95 -55.99 24.63
N GLN A 102 -3.66 -55.31 25.74
CA GLN A 102 -3.66 -53.84 25.80
C GLN A 102 -2.53 -53.21 24.97
N LEU A 103 -1.34 -53.83 24.94
CA LEU A 103 -0.22 -53.35 24.14
C LEU A 103 -0.53 -53.50 22.64
N LYS A 104 -1.15 -54.60 22.24
CA LYS A 104 -1.61 -54.82 20.86
C LYS A 104 -2.67 -53.80 20.47
N SER A 105 -3.68 -53.57 21.31
CA SER A 105 -4.71 -52.58 21.01
C SER A 105 -4.14 -51.15 20.93
N LEU A 106 -3.17 -50.81 21.78
CA LEU A 106 -2.48 -49.52 21.71
C LEU A 106 -1.65 -49.39 20.42
N ASN A 107 -0.91 -50.43 20.04
CA ASN A 107 -0.12 -50.42 18.81
C ASN A 107 -1.02 -50.33 17.57
N ASP A 108 -2.16 -51.03 17.56
CA ASP A 108 -3.13 -50.99 16.47
C ASP A 108 -3.81 -49.61 16.37
N SER A 109 -4.19 -49.01 17.51
CA SER A 109 -4.73 -47.65 17.54
C SER A 109 -3.69 -46.59 17.12
N TYR A 110 -2.42 -46.76 17.47
CA TYR A 110 -1.34 -45.89 17.01
C TYR A 110 -1.14 -45.98 15.49
N LYS A 111 -1.09 -47.20 14.94
CA LYS A 111 -1.00 -47.41 13.49
C LYS A 111 -2.21 -46.86 12.76
N GLN A 112 -3.40 -46.98 13.37
CA GLN A 112 -4.60 -46.37 12.82
C GLN A 112 -4.49 -44.84 12.83
N LEU A 113 -4.02 -44.24 13.93
CA LEU A 113 -3.82 -42.79 14.03
C LEU A 113 -2.76 -42.28 13.04
N GLU A 114 -1.65 -42.98 12.89
CA GLU A 114 -0.60 -42.66 11.91
C GLU A 114 -1.20 -42.62 10.49
N LYS A 115 -1.92 -43.66 10.11
CA LYS A 115 -2.54 -43.76 8.79
C LYS A 115 -3.68 -42.76 8.56
N GLU A 116 -4.51 -42.52 9.57
CA GLU A 116 -5.70 -41.66 9.44
C GLU A 116 -5.40 -40.18 9.62
N VAL A 117 -4.36 -39.82 10.38
CA VAL A 117 -4.04 -38.42 10.71
C VAL A 117 -2.76 -37.96 10.05
N ILE A 118 -1.65 -38.70 10.18
CA ILE A 118 -0.34 -38.24 9.69
C ILE A 118 -0.31 -38.30 8.17
N ASP A 119 -0.64 -39.44 7.59
CA ASP A 119 -0.63 -39.60 6.13
C ASP A 119 -1.67 -38.67 5.47
N LYS A 120 -2.86 -38.56 6.07
CA LYS A 120 -3.91 -37.66 5.57
C LYS A 120 -3.53 -36.19 5.70
N HIS A 121 -2.82 -35.80 6.76
CA HIS A 121 -2.31 -34.45 6.89
C HIS A 121 -1.24 -34.16 5.84
N ALA A 122 -0.33 -35.09 5.57
CA ALA A 122 0.68 -34.94 4.52
C ALA A 122 0.03 -34.77 3.14
N GLU A 123 -0.95 -35.61 2.79
CA GLU A 123 -1.75 -35.47 1.57
C GLU A 123 -2.47 -34.10 1.53
N ALA A 124 -3.08 -33.67 2.63
CA ALA A 124 -3.76 -32.38 2.71
C ALA A 124 -2.80 -31.20 2.56
N ASP A 125 -1.56 -31.31 3.05
CA ASP A 125 -0.54 -30.29 2.88
C ASP A 125 -0.09 -30.18 1.42
N GLU A 126 0.07 -31.29 0.70
CA GLU A 126 0.33 -31.25 -0.74
C GLU A 126 -0.80 -30.54 -1.50
N VAL A 127 -2.06 -30.87 -1.19
CA VAL A 127 -3.23 -30.19 -1.77
C VAL A 127 -3.25 -28.70 -1.42
N ARG A 128 -2.87 -28.33 -0.19
CA ARG A 128 -2.74 -26.92 0.24
C ARG A 128 -1.70 -26.19 -0.61
N HIS A 129 -0.54 -26.79 -0.87
CA HIS A 129 0.49 -26.18 -1.72
C HIS A 129 0.00 -26.00 -3.16
N VAL A 130 -0.71 -26.98 -3.72
CA VAL A 130 -1.32 -26.87 -5.06
C VAL A 130 -2.38 -25.76 -5.08
N ALA A 131 -3.24 -25.70 -4.06
CA ALA A 131 -4.27 -24.67 -3.95
C ALA A 131 -3.69 -23.26 -3.83
N LEU A 132 -2.60 -23.07 -3.07
CA LEU A 132 -1.90 -21.79 -2.97
C LEU A 132 -1.31 -21.36 -4.32
N ARG A 133 -0.64 -22.27 -5.04
CA ARG A 133 -0.11 -21.97 -6.39
C ARG A 133 -1.22 -21.64 -7.39
N LEU A 134 -2.34 -22.36 -7.34
CA LEU A 134 -3.51 -22.08 -8.18
C LEU A 134 -4.10 -20.70 -7.84
N TRP A 135 -4.22 -20.37 -6.55
CA TRP A 135 -4.70 -19.06 -6.12
C TRP A 135 -3.78 -17.93 -6.58
N GLU A 136 -2.46 -18.08 -6.43
CA GLU A 136 -1.48 -17.10 -6.93
C GLU A 136 -1.60 -16.91 -8.45
N SER A 137 -1.72 -18.01 -9.20
CA SER A 137 -1.89 -17.97 -10.65
C SER A 137 -3.20 -17.31 -11.08
N LEU A 138 -4.29 -17.56 -10.35
CA LEU A 138 -5.60 -16.95 -10.61
C LEU A 138 -5.61 -15.46 -10.25
N ARG A 139 -4.97 -15.09 -9.14
CA ARG A 139 -4.81 -13.70 -8.70
C ARG A 139 -4.06 -12.91 -9.78
N LEU A 140 -2.89 -13.41 -10.21
CA LEU A 140 -2.09 -12.78 -11.26
C LEU A 140 -2.83 -12.78 -12.61
N GLY A 141 -3.51 -13.87 -12.97
CA GLY A 141 -4.27 -13.96 -14.21
C GLY A 141 -5.43 -12.96 -14.28
N ARG A 142 -6.12 -12.72 -13.16
CA ARG A 142 -7.20 -11.73 -13.07
C ARG A 142 -6.69 -10.30 -13.20
N SER A 143 -5.59 -9.97 -12.54
CA SER A 143 -5.01 -8.62 -12.61
C SER A 143 -4.38 -8.35 -13.99
N VAL A 144 -3.71 -9.33 -14.60
CA VAL A 144 -3.29 -9.28 -16.01
C VAL A 144 -4.49 -9.07 -16.94
N GLY A 145 -5.58 -9.85 -16.74
CA GLY A 145 -6.80 -9.73 -17.52
C GLY A 145 -7.43 -8.34 -17.44
N ARG A 146 -7.51 -7.77 -16.23
CA ARG A 146 -8.00 -6.40 -16.00
C ARG A 146 -7.11 -5.37 -16.72
N CYS A 147 -5.79 -5.45 -16.60
CA CYS A 147 -4.87 -4.55 -17.30
C CYS A 147 -5.00 -4.63 -18.82
N LEU A 148 -5.11 -5.84 -19.39
CA LEU A 148 -5.29 -6.02 -20.83
C LEU A 148 -6.64 -5.49 -21.31
N GLN A 149 -7.72 -5.70 -20.55
CA GLN A 149 -9.04 -5.16 -20.86
C GLN A 149 -9.05 -3.62 -20.83
N LEU A 150 -8.43 -3.02 -19.82
CA LEU A 150 -8.26 -1.57 -19.72
C LEU A 150 -7.37 -1.03 -20.85
N GLY A 151 -6.29 -1.72 -21.22
CA GLY A 151 -5.43 -1.37 -22.35
C GLY A 151 -6.20 -1.39 -23.67
N ARG A 152 -7.00 -2.45 -23.92
CA ARG A 152 -7.89 -2.51 -25.09
C ARG A 152 -8.93 -1.40 -25.10
N HIS A 153 -9.51 -1.09 -23.94
CA HIS A 153 -10.47 0.01 -23.83
C HIS A 153 -9.81 1.35 -24.16
N LEU A 154 -8.58 1.57 -23.70
CA LEU A 154 -7.80 2.76 -24.01
C LEU A 154 -7.51 2.89 -25.51
N GLU A 155 -7.12 1.80 -26.20
CA GLU A 155 -6.90 1.82 -27.65
C GLU A 155 -8.16 2.18 -28.43
N VAL A 156 -9.31 1.61 -28.06
CA VAL A 156 -10.59 1.92 -28.69
C VAL A 156 -10.94 3.40 -28.49
N GLN A 157 -10.88 3.90 -27.25
CA GLN A 157 -11.16 5.31 -26.96
C GLN A 157 -10.15 6.26 -27.64
N HIS A 158 -8.89 5.85 -27.77
CA HIS A 158 -7.88 6.65 -28.48
C HIS A 158 -8.13 6.67 -29.99
N SER A 159 -8.62 5.58 -30.56
CA SER A 159 -9.03 5.56 -31.97
C SER A 159 -10.22 6.48 -32.25
N GLU A 160 -11.16 6.61 -31.30
CA GLU A 160 -12.27 7.59 -31.35
C GLU A 160 -11.73 9.04 -31.30
N LEU A 161 -10.70 9.28 -30.48
CA LEU A 161 -10.05 10.60 -30.37
C LEU A 161 -9.32 11.00 -31.68
N ASN A 162 -8.70 10.05 -32.36
CA ASN A 162 -7.96 10.26 -33.61
C ASN A 162 -8.83 10.13 -34.88
N ALA A 163 -10.15 9.98 -34.74
CA ALA A 163 -11.04 9.92 -35.89
C ALA A 163 -10.86 11.18 -36.76
N SER A 164 -10.79 10.95 -38.08
CA SER A 164 -10.28 11.90 -39.10
C SER A 164 -11.01 13.24 -39.24
N ASP A 165 -12.06 13.49 -38.45
CA ASP A 165 -12.88 14.69 -38.49
C ASP A 165 -12.51 15.61 -37.32
N ALA A 166 -11.52 16.49 -37.52
CA ALA A 166 -11.02 17.42 -36.49
C ALA A 166 -12.12 18.34 -35.90
N ALA A 167 -13.22 18.54 -36.65
CA ALA A 167 -14.40 19.27 -36.20
C ALA A 167 -15.25 18.47 -35.19
N LYS A 168 -15.19 17.13 -35.23
CA LYS A 168 -15.87 16.20 -34.31
C LYS A 168 -14.88 15.38 -33.51
N MET A 169 -13.74 15.96 -33.13
CA MET A 169 -12.94 15.37 -32.05
C MET A 169 -13.85 15.25 -30.84
N ASP A 170 -14.15 14.00 -30.45
CA ASP A 170 -14.94 13.72 -29.27
C ASP A 170 -14.12 14.13 -28.05
N HIS A 171 -14.28 15.39 -27.65
CA HIS A 171 -13.67 15.97 -26.48
C HIS A 171 -14.03 15.19 -25.19
N ARG A 172 -15.13 14.43 -25.25
CA ARG A 172 -15.53 13.46 -24.21
C ARG A 172 -14.66 12.21 -24.21
N ALA A 173 -14.21 11.73 -25.36
CA ALA A 173 -13.29 10.58 -25.47
C ALA A 173 -11.94 10.90 -24.81
N LEU A 174 -11.46 12.15 -24.91
CA LEU A 174 -10.26 12.61 -24.21
C LEU A 174 -10.37 12.42 -22.68
N VAL A 175 -11.51 12.79 -22.10
CA VAL A 175 -11.75 12.62 -20.66
C VAL A 175 -11.82 11.14 -20.30
N ARG A 176 -12.50 10.31 -21.09
CA ARG A 176 -12.57 8.86 -20.85
C ARG A 176 -11.19 8.19 -20.91
N CYS A 177 -10.36 8.56 -21.88
CA CYS A 177 -8.97 8.12 -21.99
C CYS A 177 -8.20 8.47 -20.74
N SER A 178 -8.32 9.70 -20.24
CA SER A 178 -7.63 10.13 -19.02
C SER A 178 -8.04 9.31 -17.79
N TYR A 179 -9.32 8.99 -17.62
CA TYR A 179 -9.78 8.11 -16.53
C TYR A 179 -9.26 6.67 -16.68
N THR A 180 -9.20 6.14 -17.89
CA THR A 180 -8.68 4.78 -18.15
C THR A 180 -7.17 4.71 -17.96
N ILE A 181 -6.43 5.76 -18.30
CA ILE A 181 -4.99 5.87 -17.99
C ILE A 181 -4.79 5.91 -16.47
N VAL A 182 -5.58 6.70 -15.75
CA VAL A 182 -5.48 6.79 -14.29
C VAL A 182 -5.83 5.45 -13.61
N SER A 183 -6.85 4.74 -14.08
CA SER A 183 -7.18 3.41 -13.54
C SER A 183 -6.12 2.36 -13.88
N LEU A 184 -5.46 2.46 -15.04
CA LEU A 184 -4.29 1.65 -15.37
C LEU A 184 -3.13 1.94 -14.41
N ARG A 185 -2.84 3.21 -14.13
CA ARG A 185 -1.82 3.60 -13.15
C ARG A 185 -2.15 3.08 -11.76
N GLU A 186 -3.41 3.15 -11.32
CA GLU A 186 -3.86 2.61 -10.04
C GLU A 186 -3.49 1.13 -9.87
N VAL A 187 -3.81 0.30 -10.87
CA VAL A 187 -3.53 -1.14 -10.82
C VAL A 187 -2.01 -1.41 -10.88
N LEU A 188 -1.24 -0.60 -11.61
CA LEU A 188 0.21 -0.77 -11.78
C LEU A 188 1.03 -0.24 -10.59
N ASP A 189 0.55 0.79 -9.91
CA ASP A 189 1.23 1.42 -8.77
C ASP A 189 0.93 0.72 -7.44
N SER A 190 -0.16 -0.06 -7.38
CA SER A 190 -0.56 -0.85 -6.21
C SER A 190 0.32 -2.10 -6.03
N LYS A 191 1.60 -1.91 -5.68
CA LYS A 191 2.64 -2.95 -5.59
C LYS A 191 2.75 -3.66 -4.23
N GLY A 192 1.88 -3.37 -3.26
CA GLY A 192 1.89 -3.98 -1.93
C GLY A 192 1.62 -5.50 -1.94
N PRO A 193 2.06 -6.26 -0.92
CA PRO A 193 2.01 -7.74 -0.90
C PRO A 193 0.59 -8.36 -1.00
N ASP A 194 -0.46 -7.58 -0.76
CA ASP A 194 -1.87 -7.97 -0.90
C ASP A 194 -2.65 -7.13 -1.94
N GLU A 195 -1.94 -6.28 -2.67
CA GLU A 195 -2.53 -5.39 -3.67
C GLU A 195 -2.55 -6.02 -5.07
N GLU A 196 -3.46 -5.56 -5.93
CA GLU A 196 -3.69 -6.14 -7.25
C GLU A 196 -2.45 -6.11 -8.17
N GLY A 197 -1.55 -5.14 -7.97
CA GLY A 197 -0.32 -4.93 -8.73
C GLY A 197 0.86 -5.81 -8.30
N TYR A 198 0.73 -6.62 -7.25
CA TYR A 198 1.83 -7.45 -6.77
C TYR A 198 2.25 -8.49 -7.81
N GLY A 199 3.50 -8.36 -8.29
CA GLY A 199 4.08 -9.27 -9.29
C GLY A 199 3.69 -8.97 -10.74
N LEU A 200 2.93 -7.90 -11.02
CA LEU A 200 2.56 -7.54 -12.40
C LEU A 200 3.77 -7.20 -13.28
N ASP A 201 4.76 -6.50 -12.73
CA ASP A 201 5.99 -6.08 -13.42
C ASP A 201 6.86 -7.26 -13.89
N LYS A 202 6.72 -8.42 -13.22
CA LYS A 202 7.43 -9.64 -13.60
C LYS A 202 6.90 -10.25 -14.89
N VAL A 203 5.67 -9.92 -15.29
CA VAL A 203 5.02 -10.45 -16.50
C VAL A 203 5.45 -9.64 -17.72
N HIS A 204 6.12 -10.30 -18.68
CA HIS A 204 6.63 -9.67 -19.90
C HIS A 204 5.55 -8.94 -20.71
N ASN A 205 4.36 -9.55 -20.85
CA ASN A 205 3.26 -8.95 -21.62
C ASN A 205 2.75 -7.63 -21.02
N ILE A 206 2.83 -7.47 -19.69
CA ILE A 206 2.43 -6.21 -19.03
C ILE A 206 3.49 -5.14 -19.27
N ARG A 207 4.78 -5.49 -19.18
CA ARG A 207 5.86 -4.58 -19.56
C ARG A 207 5.75 -4.16 -21.03
N ALA A 208 5.48 -5.11 -21.92
CA ALA A 208 5.22 -4.82 -23.33
C ALA A 208 4.01 -3.89 -23.50
N LEU A 209 2.89 -4.10 -22.79
CA LEU A 209 1.73 -3.21 -22.81
C LEU A 209 2.08 -1.80 -22.31
N GLN A 210 2.87 -1.68 -21.24
CA GLN A 210 3.30 -0.39 -20.68
C GLN A 210 4.16 0.40 -21.69
N ASP A 211 5.14 -0.26 -22.30
CA ASP A 211 6.11 0.38 -23.19
C ASP A 211 5.51 0.69 -24.56
N SER A 212 4.72 -0.24 -25.13
CA SER A 212 4.22 -0.13 -26.51
C SER A 212 2.86 0.56 -26.63
N VAL A 213 2.02 0.54 -25.59
CA VAL A 213 0.65 1.06 -25.64
C VAL A 213 0.47 2.19 -24.63
N ILE A 214 0.63 1.93 -23.34
CA ILE A 214 0.25 2.90 -22.29
C ILE A 214 1.09 4.19 -22.39
N THR A 215 2.42 4.07 -22.44
CA THR A 215 3.34 5.23 -22.49
C THR A 215 3.13 6.12 -23.73
N PRO A 216 3.09 5.58 -24.97
CA PRO A 216 2.86 6.41 -26.15
C PRO A 216 1.44 6.99 -26.20
N LEU A 217 0.40 6.24 -25.80
CA LEU A 217 -0.97 6.75 -25.76
C LEU A 217 -1.12 7.87 -24.73
N GLU A 218 -0.52 7.71 -23.54
CA GLU A 218 -0.50 8.76 -22.53
C GLU A 218 0.18 10.03 -23.04
N ARG A 219 1.33 9.89 -23.72
CA ARG A 219 2.02 11.03 -24.33
C ARG A 219 1.14 11.72 -25.37
N SER A 220 0.47 10.95 -26.23
CA SER A 220 -0.43 11.50 -27.26
C SER A 220 -1.64 12.22 -26.65
N VAL A 221 -2.27 11.65 -25.61
CA VAL A 221 -3.40 12.29 -24.90
C VAL A 221 -2.94 13.58 -24.21
N ARG A 222 -1.73 13.61 -23.64
CA ARG A 222 -1.14 14.83 -23.07
C ARG A 222 -0.92 15.90 -24.13
N GLU A 223 -0.25 15.55 -25.24
CA GLU A 223 0.06 16.48 -26.32
C GLU A 223 -1.19 17.05 -26.98
N THR A 224 -2.23 16.22 -27.16
CA THR A 224 -3.52 16.67 -27.71
C THR A 224 -4.23 17.64 -26.76
N ALA A 225 -4.23 17.36 -25.45
CA ALA A 225 -4.80 18.27 -24.45
C ALA A 225 -4.02 19.60 -24.37
N GLU A 226 -2.69 19.56 -24.38
CA GLU A 226 -1.84 20.76 -24.42
C GLU A 226 -2.06 21.58 -25.69
N ARG A 227 -2.23 20.92 -26.84
CA ARG A 227 -2.57 21.59 -28.10
C ARG A 227 -3.92 22.30 -28.03
N ILE A 228 -4.96 21.66 -27.49
CA ILE A 228 -6.28 22.28 -27.35
C ILE A 228 -6.22 23.53 -26.47
N VAL A 229 -5.46 23.50 -25.37
CA VAL A 229 -5.26 24.68 -24.51
C VAL A 229 -4.49 25.77 -25.25
N ARG A 230 -3.43 25.41 -25.99
CA ARG A 230 -2.60 26.37 -26.72
C ARG A 230 -3.34 27.06 -27.87
N ASP A 231 -4.16 26.32 -28.59
CA ASP A 231 -4.88 26.80 -29.78
C ASP A 231 -6.21 27.51 -29.41
N PHE A 232 -6.52 27.61 -28.10
CA PHE A 232 -7.72 28.27 -27.62
C PHE A 232 -7.75 29.75 -28.05
N SER A 233 -8.80 30.11 -28.77
CA SER A 233 -9.07 31.49 -29.15
C SER A 233 -10.58 31.71 -29.27
N VAL A 234 -11.02 32.92 -28.95
CA VAL A 234 -12.42 33.35 -29.05
C VAL A 234 -12.48 34.53 -30.03
N PRO A 235 -12.67 34.27 -31.33
CA PRO A 235 -12.88 35.32 -32.31
C PRO A 235 -14.13 36.15 -32.00
N ALA A 236 -14.09 37.45 -32.30
CA ALA A 236 -15.23 38.35 -32.08
C ALA A 236 -16.49 37.99 -32.90
N ASN A 237 -16.33 37.25 -34.00
CA ASN A 237 -17.39 36.76 -34.87
C ASN A 237 -17.86 35.34 -34.55
N MET A 238 -17.38 34.73 -33.46
CA MET A 238 -17.74 33.36 -33.09
C MET A 238 -19.21 33.29 -32.65
N THR A 239 -19.95 32.31 -33.17
CA THR A 239 -21.35 32.10 -32.77
C THR A 239 -21.43 31.54 -31.35
N PHE A 240 -22.57 31.71 -30.68
CA PHE A 240 -22.77 31.17 -29.32
C PHE A 240 -22.53 29.64 -29.27
N SER A 241 -22.97 28.90 -30.28
CA SER A 241 -22.76 27.44 -30.35
C SER A 241 -21.27 27.07 -30.47
N GLN A 242 -20.52 27.77 -31.34
CA GLN A 242 -19.07 27.59 -31.47
C GLN A 242 -18.33 28.00 -30.18
N GLY A 243 -18.81 29.06 -29.52
CA GLY A 243 -18.41 29.48 -28.18
C GLY A 243 -18.51 28.39 -27.13
N GLN A 244 -19.68 27.79 -27.04
CA GLN A 244 -19.97 26.73 -26.09
C GLN A 244 -19.18 25.45 -26.40
N GLU A 245 -18.98 25.14 -27.67
CA GLU A 245 -18.16 24.00 -28.10
C GLU A 245 -16.68 24.19 -27.78
N ALA A 246 -16.11 25.37 -28.06
CA ALA A 246 -14.73 25.72 -27.70
C ALA A 246 -14.53 25.69 -26.18
N ARG A 247 -15.53 26.14 -25.42
CA ARG A 247 -15.56 26.03 -23.95
C ARG A 247 -15.52 24.58 -23.49
N ALA A 248 -16.38 23.73 -24.03
CA ALA A 248 -16.46 22.32 -23.65
C ALA A 248 -15.16 21.55 -24.02
N LYS A 249 -14.55 21.89 -25.16
CA LYS A 249 -13.23 21.37 -25.57
C LYS A 249 -12.15 21.78 -24.58
N LEU A 250 -12.09 23.06 -24.21
CA LEU A 250 -11.12 23.56 -23.24
C LEU A 250 -11.32 22.91 -21.85
N GLU A 251 -12.57 22.78 -21.39
CA GLU A 251 -12.89 22.11 -20.13
C GLU A 251 -12.44 20.64 -20.12
N SER A 252 -12.67 19.92 -21.22
CA SER A 252 -12.19 18.54 -21.36
C SER A 252 -10.67 18.41 -21.37
N ALA A 253 -9.96 19.38 -21.98
CA ALA A 253 -8.50 19.39 -22.00
C ALA A 253 -7.91 19.72 -20.62
N ILE A 254 -8.51 20.68 -19.92
CA ILE A 254 -8.12 21.05 -18.55
C ILE A 254 -8.35 19.87 -17.59
N THR A 255 -9.50 19.19 -17.69
CA THR A 255 -9.79 18.00 -16.87
C THR A 255 -8.84 16.85 -17.18
N ALA A 256 -8.52 16.60 -18.45
CA ALA A 256 -7.52 15.60 -18.84
C ALA A 256 -6.11 15.93 -18.30
N LEU A 257 -5.64 17.18 -18.42
CA LEU A 257 -4.33 17.60 -17.88
C LEU A 257 -4.28 17.55 -16.36
N TYR A 258 -5.39 17.86 -15.69
CA TYR A 258 -5.52 17.72 -14.25
C TYR A 258 -5.40 16.26 -13.82
N LEU A 259 -6.14 15.34 -14.46
CA LEU A 259 -6.14 13.91 -14.14
C LEU A 259 -4.82 13.20 -14.51
N LEU A 260 -4.14 13.64 -15.56
CA LEU A 260 -2.87 13.05 -16.00
C LEU A 260 -1.66 13.58 -15.24
N SER A 261 -1.82 14.65 -14.46
CA SER A 261 -0.72 15.26 -13.74
C SER A 261 -0.12 14.29 -12.71
N PRO A 262 1.21 14.31 -12.54
CA PRO A 262 1.90 13.30 -11.76
C PRO A 262 1.39 13.32 -10.31
N THR A 263 0.82 12.20 -9.87
CA THR A 263 0.51 11.96 -8.46
C THR A 263 1.68 11.21 -7.80
N PRO A 264 2.02 11.52 -6.55
CA PRO A 264 2.98 10.72 -5.82
C PRO A 264 2.46 9.26 -5.71
N PRO A 265 3.34 8.25 -5.84
CA PRO A 265 2.93 6.86 -5.75
C PRO A 265 2.34 6.54 -4.36
N LEU A 266 1.23 5.79 -4.37
CA LEU A 266 0.40 5.42 -3.21
C LEU A 266 1.20 4.69 -2.09
N THR A 267 2.38 4.16 -2.42
CA THR A 267 3.18 3.29 -1.56
C THR A 267 4.04 4.01 -0.51
N THR A 268 4.18 5.35 -0.60
CA THR A 268 4.94 6.12 0.38
C THR A 268 3.99 6.91 1.29
N SER A 269 3.62 6.27 2.42
CA SER A 269 3.19 6.87 3.70
C SER A 269 2.35 8.15 3.59
N GLY A 270 1.07 8.07 4.00
CA GLY A 270 0.01 9.08 3.90
C GLY A 270 0.23 10.48 4.50
N THR A 271 1.36 11.12 4.22
CA THR A 271 1.77 12.46 4.68
C THR A 271 2.17 13.39 3.53
N LYS A 272 2.23 12.90 2.27
CA LYS A 272 2.62 13.72 1.09
C LYS A 272 1.48 14.13 0.16
N HIS A 273 0.22 13.83 0.50
CA HIS A 273 -0.94 14.24 -0.30
C HIS A 273 -1.34 15.72 -0.09
N GLU A 274 -0.80 16.39 0.93
CA GLU A 274 -1.20 17.75 1.32
C GLU A 274 -0.70 18.87 0.38
N ARG A 275 0.26 18.58 -0.52
CA ARG A 275 0.82 19.57 -1.47
C ARG A 275 0.81 19.07 -2.91
N TRP A 276 -0.21 18.33 -3.31
CA TRP A 276 -0.35 17.99 -4.72
C TRP A 276 -0.77 19.23 -5.53
N THR A 277 0.04 19.58 -6.52
CA THR A 277 -0.25 20.66 -7.47
C THR A 277 -0.29 20.07 -8.88
N PRO A 278 -1.29 20.41 -9.71
CA PRO A 278 -1.42 19.87 -11.06
C PRO A 278 -0.38 20.50 -12.00
N GLN A 279 0.85 19.97 -11.97
CA GLN A 279 2.01 20.55 -12.66
C GLN A 279 1.80 20.64 -14.18
N LEU A 280 1.22 19.62 -14.81
CA LEU A 280 0.97 19.61 -16.26
C LEU A 280 -0.03 20.71 -16.67
N LEU A 281 -1.09 20.88 -15.89
CA LEU A 281 -2.07 21.93 -16.14
C LEU A 281 -1.44 23.31 -15.96
N LEU A 282 -0.70 23.53 -14.89
CA LEU A 282 -0.02 24.80 -14.61
C LEU A 282 1.00 25.13 -15.71
N ALA A 283 1.79 24.16 -16.16
CA ALA A 283 2.75 24.33 -17.24
C ALA A 283 2.08 24.70 -18.58
N ALA A 284 0.98 24.02 -18.93
CA ALA A 284 0.23 24.32 -20.16
C ALA A 284 -0.37 25.74 -20.14
N LEU A 285 -0.94 26.15 -18.99
CA LEU A 285 -1.53 27.47 -18.82
C LEU A 285 -0.47 28.58 -18.78
N ASP A 286 0.65 28.37 -18.09
CA ASP A 286 1.79 29.31 -18.08
C ASP A 286 2.35 29.49 -19.50
N THR A 287 2.49 28.39 -20.25
CA THR A 287 2.94 28.44 -21.65
C THR A 287 1.98 29.23 -22.53
N PHE A 288 0.67 29.02 -22.40
CA PHE A 288 -0.34 29.79 -23.13
C PHE A 288 -0.25 31.30 -22.83
N ILE A 289 -0.14 31.67 -21.55
CA ILE A 289 -0.03 33.08 -21.13
C ILE A 289 1.27 33.69 -21.65
N ARG A 290 2.40 33.00 -21.54
CA ARG A 290 3.70 33.48 -22.07
C ARG A 290 3.68 33.68 -23.58
N LEU A 291 3.12 32.73 -24.33
CA LEU A 291 3.00 32.83 -25.79
C LEU A 291 2.09 34.00 -26.21
N SER A 292 0.95 34.16 -25.53
CA SER A 292 0.04 35.28 -25.80
C SER A 292 0.69 36.63 -25.52
N LEU A 293 1.45 36.75 -24.42
CA LEU A 293 2.24 37.93 -24.04
C LEU A 293 3.40 38.22 -25.00
N GLN A 294 4.23 37.23 -25.31
CA GLN A 294 5.40 37.44 -26.16
C GLN A 294 5.00 37.95 -27.55
N ALA A 295 3.94 37.38 -28.13
CA ALA A 295 3.50 37.78 -29.44
C ALA A 295 2.68 39.10 -29.42
N SER A 296 2.01 39.47 -28.33
CA SER A 296 1.42 40.82 -28.17
C SER A 296 2.49 41.90 -28.02
N ILE A 297 3.54 41.64 -27.22
CA ILE A 297 4.72 42.52 -27.08
C ILE A 297 5.43 42.70 -28.42
N THR A 298 5.62 41.62 -29.17
CA THR A 298 6.31 41.66 -30.48
C THR A 298 5.47 42.36 -31.55
N ALA A 299 4.15 42.22 -31.52
CA ALA A 299 3.26 42.95 -32.43
C ALA A 299 3.26 44.46 -32.13
N LEU A 300 3.12 44.83 -30.85
CA LEU A 300 3.04 46.22 -30.43
C LEU A 300 4.39 46.95 -30.56
N SER A 301 5.51 46.30 -30.25
CA SER A 301 6.85 46.90 -30.43
C SER A 301 7.16 47.19 -31.90
N ARG A 302 6.75 46.32 -32.83
CA ARG A 302 6.90 46.56 -34.27
C ARG A 302 5.99 47.69 -34.75
N SER A 303 4.74 47.74 -34.29
CA SER A 303 3.80 48.77 -34.71
C SER A 303 4.11 50.16 -34.15
N LEU A 304 4.78 50.25 -32.99
CA LEU A 304 5.35 51.51 -32.51
C LEU A 304 6.49 52.02 -33.41
N GLY A 305 7.19 51.11 -34.11
CA GLY A 305 8.13 51.47 -35.16
C GLY A 305 7.46 51.89 -36.48
N GLN A 306 6.20 51.48 -36.69
CA GLN A 306 5.43 51.66 -37.91
C GLN A 306 3.98 52.06 -37.59
N LEU A 307 3.78 53.32 -37.21
CA LEU A 307 2.50 53.86 -36.72
C LEU A 307 1.24 53.47 -37.53
N PRO A 308 1.26 53.38 -38.88
CA PRO A 308 0.08 52.97 -39.66
C PRO A 308 -0.45 51.57 -39.31
N SER A 309 0.38 50.71 -38.71
CA SER A 309 -0.01 49.36 -38.28
C SER A 309 -0.45 49.28 -36.81
N LEU A 310 -0.45 50.41 -36.07
CA LEU A 310 -0.73 50.46 -34.64
C LEU A 310 -2.14 49.95 -34.32
N ASP A 311 -3.15 50.42 -35.04
CA ASP A 311 -4.55 50.02 -34.78
C ASP A 311 -4.76 48.52 -34.97
N ARG A 312 -4.13 47.95 -35.99
CA ARG A 312 -4.15 46.49 -36.23
C ARG A 312 -3.48 45.74 -35.08
N ALA A 313 -2.29 46.17 -34.67
CA ALA A 313 -1.57 45.52 -33.57
C ALA A 313 -2.34 45.64 -32.24
N LEU A 314 -2.96 46.79 -31.97
CA LEU A 314 -3.79 46.99 -30.80
C LEU A 314 -5.02 46.09 -30.82
N ALA A 315 -5.69 45.92 -31.98
CA ALA A 315 -6.81 44.98 -32.12
C ALA A 315 -6.38 43.51 -31.89
N GLU A 316 -5.19 43.11 -32.34
CA GLU A 316 -4.65 41.77 -32.06
C GLU A 316 -4.31 41.60 -30.56
N VAL A 317 -3.81 42.65 -29.90
CA VAL A 317 -3.52 42.66 -28.47
C VAL A 317 -4.79 42.58 -27.63
N THR A 318 -5.84 43.33 -27.98
CA THR A 318 -7.13 43.29 -27.27
C THR A 318 -7.76 41.91 -27.36
N LEU A 319 -7.75 41.29 -28.55
CA LEU A 319 -8.28 39.93 -28.75
C LEU A 319 -7.55 38.91 -27.87
N ARG A 320 -6.22 39.00 -27.77
CA ARG A 320 -5.42 38.10 -26.92
C ARG A 320 -5.74 38.30 -25.43
N CYS A 321 -5.92 39.55 -24.99
CA CYS A 321 -6.34 39.83 -23.62
C CYS A 321 -7.74 39.26 -23.32
N GLN A 322 -8.68 39.40 -24.26
CA GLN A 322 -10.02 38.82 -24.15
C GLN A 322 -9.98 37.29 -24.07
N ASN A 323 -9.09 36.63 -24.82
CA ASN A 323 -8.88 35.17 -24.71
C ASN A 323 -8.36 34.77 -23.32
N VAL A 324 -7.44 35.54 -22.74
CA VAL A 324 -6.93 35.31 -21.37
C VAL A 324 -8.03 35.50 -20.33
N ILE A 325 -8.90 36.49 -20.49
CA ILE A 325 -10.05 36.71 -19.61
C ILE A 325 -11.08 35.59 -19.76
N ALA A 326 -11.33 35.13 -20.99
CA ALA A 326 -12.22 33.99 -21.26
C ALA A 326 -11.72 32.73 -20.55
N LEU A 327 -10.41 32.47 -20.61
CA LEU A 327 -9.75 31.39 -19.89
C LEU A 327 -9.94 31.53 -18.36
N GLU A 328 -9.76 32.73 -17.80
CA GLU A 328 -9.97 33.01 -16.38
C GLU A 328 -11.41 32.68 -15.96
N ILE A 329 -12.41 33.13 -16.73
CA ILE A 329 -13.84 32.86 -16.46
C ILE A 329 -14.13 31.36 -16.48
N ILE A 330 -13.62 30.63 -17.48
CA ILE A 330 -13.85 29.19 -17.62
C ILE A 330 -13.22 28.43 -16.45
N LEU A 331 -12.00 28.78 -16.06
CA LEU A 331 -11.31 28.17 -14.92
C LEU A 331 -12.00 28.50 -13.57
N GLN A 332 -12.61 29.68 -13.42
CA GLN A 332 -13.35 30.06 -12.20
C GLN A 332 -14.65 29.27 -12.08
N GLU A 333 -15.31 28.99 -13.20
CA GLU A 333 -16.58 28.26 -13.25
C GLU A 333 -16.39 26.74 -13.10
N ASN A 334 -15.24 26.20 -13.49
CA ASN A 334 -14.96 24.77 -13.42
C ASN A 334 -14.41 24.35 -12.04
N LYS A 335 -15.13 23.43 -11.40
CA LYS A 335 -14.68 22.75 -10.17
C LYS A 335 -13.66 21.66 -10.53
N PRO A 336 -12.63 21.42 -9.70
CA PRO A 336 -11.71 20.32 -9.94
C PRO A 336 -12.46 18.97 -9.95
N PRO A 337 -12.25 18.11 -10.96
CA PRO A 337 -12.83 16.77 -10.96
C PRO A 337 -12.25 15.93 -9.82
N SER A 338 -13.04 15.00 -9.29
CA SER A 338 -12.59 14.03 -8.28
C SER A 338 -11.47 13.17 -8.87
N HIS A 339 -10.27 13.25 -8.29
CA HIS A 339 -9.12 12.49 -8.76
C HIS A 339 -9.16 11.06 -8.16
N PRO A 340 -9.16 9.97 -8.96
CA PRO A 340 -9.27 8.61 -8.46
C PRO A 340 -8.15 8.21 -7.48
N LEU A 341 -6.93 8.74 -7.71
CA LEU A 341 -5.74 8.44 -6.89
C LEU A 341 -5.57 9.36 -5.67
N LEU A 342 -6.49 10.30 -5.44
CA LEU A 342 -6.50 11.10 -4.22
C LEU A 342 -7.65 10.61 -3.35
N PRO A 343 -7.46 10.46 -2.03
CA PRO A 343 -8.54 10.04 -1.16
C PRO A 343 -9.73 11.00 -1.34
N PRO A 344 -10.96 10.46 -1.48
CA PRO A 344 -12.14 11.31 -1.54
C PRO A 344 -12.19 12.16 -0.27
N PRO A 345 -12.71 13.41 -0.33
CA PRO A 345 -12.89 14.23 0.86
C PRO A 345 -13.87 13.51 1.78
N SER A 346 -13.32 12.76 2.73
CA SER A 346 -14.11 12.05 3.72
C SER A 346 -14.86 13.09 4.54
N THR A 347 -16.18 12.99 4.52
CA THR A 347 -17.08 13.68 5.44
C THR A 347 -16.57 13.52 6.87
N ALA A 348 -16.25 14.65 7.51
CA ALA A 348 -16.23 14.89 8.97
C ALA A 348 -14.92 14.87 9.80
N ALA A 349 -13.69 14.81 9.26
CA ALA A 349 -12.50 14.80 10.17
C ALA A 349 -11.24 15.59 9.81
N SER A 350 -11.23 16.45 8.79
CA SER A 350 -10.04 17.30 8.48
C SER A 350 -10.44 18.67 7.92
N ALA A 351 -10.93 19.53 8.81
CA ALA A 351 -11.45 20.87 8.53
C ALA A 351 -10.36 21.96 8.32
N THR A 352 -9.15 21.62 7.84
CA THR A 352 -8.07 22.61 7.65
C THR A 352 -7.51 22.73 6.23
N HIS A 353 -7.79 21.80 5.31
CA HIS A 353 -7.29 21.91 3.93
C HIS A 353 -8.43 21.81 2.91
N LYS A 354 -9.05 22.96 2.64
CA LYS A 354 -10.04 23.15 1.58
C LYS A 354 -9.37 22.86 0.23
N HIS A 355 -9.86 21.86 -0.51
CA HIS A 355 -9.62 21.80 -1.96
C HIS A 355 -9.95 23.18 -2.56
N PRO A 356 -9.15 23.70 -3.51
CA PRO A 356 -9.37 25.03 -4.06
C PRO A 356 -10.78 25.06 -4.67
N ALA A 357 -11.58 26.06 -4.27
CA ALA A 357 -12.98 26.17 -4.68
C ALA A 357 -13.15 26.37 -6.21
N SER A 358 -12.04 26.67 -6.91
CA SER A 358 -11.94 26.81 -8.37
C SER A 358 -10.54 26.42 -8.86
N LEU A 359 -10.43 25.98 -10.12
CA LEU A 359 -9.15 25.64 -10.76
C LEU A 359 -8.22 26.84 -10.96
N VAL A 360 -8.72 28.07 -10.78
CA VAL A 360 -7.95 29.33 -10.87
C VAL A 360 -7.04 29.56 -9.68
N GLN A 361 -7.46 29.15 -8.47
CA GLN A 361 -6.72 29.48 -7.26
C GLN A 361 -5.28 28.94 -7.23
N PRO A 362 -5.00 27.69 -7.67
CA PRO A 362 -3.62 27.19 -7.79
C PRO A 362 -2.78 27.98 -8.81
N LEU A 363 -3.40 28.44 -9.90
CA LEU A 363 -2.73 29.22 -10.94
C LEU A 363 -2.42 30.64 -10.48
N LEU A 364 -3.36 31.31 -9.82
CA LEU A 364 -3.15 32.64 -9.26
C LEU A 364 -2.11 32.63 -8.15
N ALA A 365 -2.09 31.57 -7.33
CA ALA A 365 -1.02 31.37 -6.34
C ALA A 365 0.34 31.13 -7.01
N TYR A 366 0.40 30.35 -8.09
CA TYR A 366 1.63 30.11 -8.84
C TYR A 366 2.17 31.38 -9.52
N LEU A 367 1.29 32.22 -10.05
CA LEU A 367 1.66 33.49 -10.69
C LEU A 367 1.73 34.67 -9.71
N GLU A 368 1.47 34.45 -8.41
CA GLU A 368 1.41 35.48 -7.36
C GLU A 368 0.56 36.70 -7.75
N THR A 369 -0.58 36.47 -8.42
CA THR A 369 -1.42 37.54 -9.00
C THR A 369 -2.87 37.41 -8.59
N GLY A 370 -3.59 38.53 -8.53
CA GLY A 370 -5.03 38.56 -8.23
C GLY A 370 -5.94 38.38 -9.45
N SER A 371 -5.42 38.58 -10.67
CA SER A 371 -6.15 38.42 -11.94
C SER A 371 -5.16 38.24 -13.09
N LEU A 372 -5.53 37.40 -14.07
CA LEU A 372 -4.71 37.15 -15.26
C LEU A 372 -4.63 38.37 -16.18
N ALA A 373 -5.73 39.13 -16.29
CA ALA A 373 -5.75 40.35 -17.08
C ALA A 373 -4.80 41.42 -16.54
N SER A 374 -4.78 41.62 -15.21
CA SER A 374 -3.85 42.57 -14.58
C SER A 374 -2.39 42.12 -14.74
N TYR A 375 -2.11 40.82 -14.62
CA TYR A 375 -0.78 40.27 -14.90
C TYR A 375 -0.36 40.51 -16.37
N PHE A 376 -1.28 40.30 -17.31
CA PHE A 376 -1.03 40.50 -18.74
C PHE A 376 -0.61 41.94 -19.07
N TRP A 377 -1.43 42.93 -18.66
CA TRP A 377 -1.14 44.34 -18.93
C TRP A 377 0.11 44.84 -18.21
N ARG A 378 0.33 44.45 -16.95
CA ARG A 378 1.52 44.88 -16.19
C ARG A 378 2.82 44.36 -16.78
N THR A 379 2.83 43.09 -17.16
CA THR A 379 4.00 42.45 -17.78
C THR A 379 4.28 43.07 -19.15
N MET A 380 3.24 43.32 -19.94
CA MET A 380 3.36 44.02 -21.21
C MET A 380 3.94 45.43 -21.04
N ALA A 381 3.38 46.25 -20.12
CA ALA A 381 3.86 47.59 -19.83
C ALA A 381 5.34 47.62 -19.47
N GLY A 382 5.79 46.70 -18.60
CA GLY A 382 7.19 46.59 -18.20
C GLY A 382 8.12 46.33 -19.39
N SER A 383 7.75 45.38 -20.26
CA SER A 383 8.54 45.08 -21.46
C SER A 383 8.49 46.20 -22.50
N LEU A 384 7.35 46.87 -22.66
CA LEU A 384 7.14 47.94 -23.63
C LEU A 384 7.92 49.20 -23.25
N ALA A 385 7.98 49.51 -21.96
CA ALA A 385 8.74 50.66 -21.44
C ALA A 385 10.19 50.63 -21.91
N THR A 386 10.87 49.48 -21.74
CA THR A 386 12.27 49.32 -22.18
C THR A 386 12.44 49.50 -23.68
N ARG A 387 11.52 48.96 -24.50
CA ARG A 387 11.56 49.07 -25.96
C ARG A 387 11.30 50.49 -26.46
N VAL A 388 10.35 51.20 -25.85
CA VAL A 388 10.05 52.60 -26.19
C VAL A 388 11.22 53.50 -25.80
N GLN A 389 11.85 53.25 -24.66
CA GLN A 389 13.05 53.97 -24.23
C GLN A 389 14.20 53.76 -25.22
N ASP A 390 14.42 52.54 -25.72
CA ASP A 390 15.42 52.27 -26.78
C ASP A 390 15.12 53.06 -28.06
N ILE A 391 13.86 53.10 -28.50
CA ILE A 391 13.44 53.85 -29.70
C ILE A 391 13.64 55.36 -29.49
N ALA A 392 13.32 55.87 -28.30
CA ALA A 392 13.49 57.27 -27.94
C ALA A 392 14.98 57.69 -27.91
N HIS A 393 15.86 56.84 -27.36
CA HIS A 393 17.30 57.07 -27.28
C HIS A 393 18.02 56.96 -28.62
N ARG A 394 17.61 56.01 -29.47
CA ARG A 394 18.17 55.87 -30.84
C ARG A 394 17.86 57.09 -31.72
N GLY A 395 16.82 57.85 -31.39
CA GLY A 395 16.41 59.02 -32.14
C GLY A 395 15.92 58.66 -33.56
N GLY A 396 15.76 59.69 -34.40
CA GLY A 396 15.33 59.53 -35.79
C GLY A 396 13.85 59.85 -36.05
N VAL A 397 13.40 59.55 -37.27
CA VAL A 397 12.05 59.92 -37.77
C VAL A 397 10.95 59.26 -36.93
N VAL A 398 11.10 57.97 -36.60
CA VAL A 398 10.14 57.21 -35.79
C VAL A 398 9.96 57.82 -34.39
N ALA A 399 11.05 58.19 -33.72
CA ALA A 399 10.99 58.82 -32.40
C ALA A 399 10.30 60.20 -32.47
N ARG A 400 10.58 60.99 -33.53
CA ARG A 400 9.93 62.29 -33.75
C ARG A 400 8.43 62.15 -34.01
N THR A 401 8.04 61.17 -34.84
CA THR A 401 6.62 60.88 -35.14
C THR A 401 5.87 60.33 -33.94
N LEU A 402 6.53 59.57 -33.05
CA LEU A 402 5.95 59.11 -31.80
C LEU A 402 5.74 60.25 -30.81
N ARG A 403 6.68 61.21 -30.72
CA ARG A 403 6.51 62.42 -29.89
C ARG A 403 5.38 63.31 -30.39
N SER A 404 5.25 63.50 -31.71
CA SER A 404 4.19 64.32 -32.28
C SER A 404 2.80 63.68 -32.16
N ASN A 405 2.71 62.34 -32.23
CA ASN A 405 1.45 61.59 -32.09
C ASN A 405 1.22 61.03 -30.67
N LYS A 406 1.92 61.54 -29.67
CA LYS A 406 1.89 61.02 -28.30
C LYS A 406 0.47 60.93 -27.70
N ALA A 407 -0.36 61.95 -27.93
CA ALA A 407 -1.74 61.96 -27.45
C ALA A 407 -2.58 60.87 -28.12
N ASN A 408 -2.52 60.78 -29.45
CA ASN A 408 -3.26 59.79 -30.24
C ASN A 408 -2.86 58.35 -29.88
N VAL A 409 -1.56 58.09 -29.71
CA VAL A 409 -1.07 56.76 -29.27
C VAL A 409 -1.53 56.45 -27.84
N GLY A 410 -1.51 57.43 -26.94
CA GLY A 410 -2.00 57.28 -25.58
C GLY A 410 -3.50 56.96 -25.52
N ASP A 411 -4.30 57.66 -26.32
CA ASP A 411 -5.76 57.42 -26.41
C ASP A 411 -6.08 56.08 -27.07
N ALA A 412 -5.36 55.69 -28.13
CA ALA A 412 -5.52 54.39 -28.76
C ALA A 412 -5.18 53.23 -27.80
N ILE A 413 -4.11 53.36 -27.01
CA ILE A 413 -3.75 52.37 -25.98
C ILE A 413 -4.80 52.34 -24.86
N ARG A 414 -5.30 53.50 -24.41
CA ARG A 414 -6.39 53.57 -23.42
C ARG A 414 -7.63 52.82 -23.91
N GLN A 415 -8.05 53.06 -25.14
CA GLN A 415 -9.19 52.37 -25.76
C GLN A 415 -8.94 50.87 -25.92
N ALA A 416 -7.71 50.47 -26.28
CA ALA A 416 -7.32 49.07 -26.37
C ALA A 416 -7.39 48.36 -25.01
N VAL A 417 -6.91 48.99 -23.93
CA VAL A 417 -6.99 48.41 -22.58
C VAL A 417 -8.45 48.28 -22.13
N LEU A 418 -9.28 49.31 -22.33
CA LEU A 418 -10.71 49.29 -22.00
C LEU A 418 -11.50 48.23 -22.77
N THR A 419 -11.19 48.05 -24.06
CA THR A 419 -11.86 47.05 -24.89
C THR A 419 -11.34 45.65 -24.60
N GLY A 420 -10.04 45.51 -24.36
CA GLY A 420 -9.39 44.24 -24.06
C GLY A 420 -9.69 43.70 -22.66
N SER A 421 -10.03 44.56 -21.70
CA SER A 421 -10.42 44.18 -20.35
C SER A 421 -11.89 43.79 -20.21
N GLN A 422 -12.70 44.02 -21.24
CA GLN A 422 -14.08 43.57 -21.28
C GLN A 422 -14.14 42.05 -21.56
N PRO A 423 -14.93 41.29 -20.82
CA PRO A 423 -15.11 39.87 -21.09
C PRO A 423 -15.79 39.67 -22.46
N PRO A 424 -15.43 38.63 -23.23
CA PRO A 424 -16.10 38.35 -24.49
C PRO A 424 -17.60 38.07 -24.26
N THR A 425 -18.43 38.67 -25.11
CA THR A 425 -19.91 38.65 -25.00
C THR A 425 -20.49 37.24 -24.95
N VAL A 426 -19.81 36.28 -25.60
CA VAL A 426 -20.16 34.86 -25.66
C VAL A 426 -20.12 34.18 -24.28
N PHE A 427 -19.31 34.68 -23.34
CA PHE A 427 -19.09 34.10 -22.02
C PHE A 427 -19.82 34.84 -20.89
N THR A 428 -20.52 35.94 -21.19
CA THR A 428 -21.29 36.71 -20.21
C THR A 428 -22.79 36.41 -20.31
N THR A 429 -23.21 35.24 -19.85
CA THR A 429 -24.64 34.92 -19.69
C THR A 429 -25.14 35.40 -18.33
N GLY A 430 -25.70 36.61 -18.28
CA GLY A 430 -26.49 37.08 -17.13
C GLY A 430 -26.32 38.57 -16.82
N LYS A 431 -27.45 39.29 -16.75
CA LYS A 431 -27.55 40.71 -16.35
C LYS A 431 -26.81 41.05 -15.04
N LYS A 432 -26.59 40.09 -14.13
CA LYS A 432 -25.92 40.30 -12.84
C LYS A 432 -24.37 40.27 -12.86
N LYS A 433 -23.72 39.78 -13.93
CA LYS A 433 -22.24 39.75 -14.04
C LYS A 433 -21.67 40.96 -14.78
N LYS A 434 -22.49 41.67 -15.57
CA LYS A 434 -22.09 42.86 -16.33
C LYS A 434 -21.76 44.03 -15.40
N ASP A 435 -22.47 44.16 -14.28
CA ASP A 435 -22.23 45.23 -13.29
C ASP A 435 -20.92 45.02 -12.51
N LYS A 436 -20.56 43.77 -12.17
CA LYS A 436 -19.28 43.48 -11.48
C LYS A 436 -18.03 43.63 -12.36
N ALA A 437 -18.14 43.36 -13.67
CA ALA A 437 -17.03 43.56 -14.61
C ALA A 437 -16.86 45.05 -14.98
N ALA A 438 -17.94 45.83 -14.95
CA ALA A 438 -17.92 47.28 -15.13
C ALA A 438 -17.41 48.03 -13.88
N GLU A 439 -17.49 47.44 -12.69
CA GLU A 439 -16.98 48.01 -11.44
C GLU A 439 -15.48 47.75 -11.17
N MET A 440 -14.81 46.88 -11.95
CA MET A 440 -13.34 46.79 -11.86
C MET A 440 -12.74 48.03 -12.49
N ASN A 441 -12.33 48.97 -11.65
CA ASN A 441 -11.68 50.18 -12.09
C ASN A 441 -10.31 49.84 -12.72
N TRP A 442 -10.25 49.77 -14.06
CA TRP A 442 -9.03 49.53 -14.83
C TRP A 442 -8.14 50.78 -14.96
N ASP A 443 -8.47 51.90 -14.30
CA ASP A 443 -7.72 53.15 -14.34
C ASP A 443 -6.23 52.96 -14.01
N ARG A 444 -5.92 52.08 -13.06
CA ARG A 444 -4.53 51.76 -12.69
C ARG A 444 -3.78 51.10 -13.85
N GLU A 445 -4.42 50.21 -14.58
CA GLU A 445 -3.81 49.40 -15.62
C GLU A 445 -3.66 50.22 -16.91
N ILE A 446 -4.65 51.09 -17.17
CA ILE A 446 -4.59 52.14 -18.19
C ILE A 446 -3.43 53.09 -17.90
N ALA A 447 -3.30 53.58 -16.66
CA ALA A 447 -2.22 54.49 -16.28
C ALA A 447 -0.83 53.85 -16.44
N VAL A 448 -0.69 52.57 -16.07
CA VAL A 448 0.56 51.81 -16.21
C VAL A 448 0.91 51.58 -17.68
N MET A 449 -0.05 51.17 -18.51
CA MET A 449 0.16 50.94 -19.95
C MET A 449 0.45 52.24 -20.70
N VAL A 450 -0.36 53.29 -20.52
CA VAL A 450 -0.15 54.60 -21.15
C VAL A 450 1.15 55.23 -20.64
N GLY A 451 1.44 55.10 -19.34
CA GLY A 451 2.69 55.58 -18.73
C GLY A 451 3.93 54.91 -19.33
N SER A 452 3.87 53.60 -19.63
CA SER A 452 4.99 52.87 -20.24
C SER A 452 5.41 53.42 -21.62
N VAL A 453 4.49 54.03 -22.36
CA VAL A 453 4.80 54.63 -23.66
C VAL A 453 5.05 56.13 -23.52
N THR A 454 4.18 56.84 -22.81
CA THR A 454 4.19 58.32 -22.80
C THR A 454 5.24 58.94 -21.87
N ASN A 455 5.64 58.27 -20.79
CA ASN A 455 6.68 58.79 -19.90
C ASN A 455 8.09 58.60 -20.47
N ASN A 456 8.30 57.56 -21.27
CA ASN A 456 9.58 57.25 -21.92
C ASN A 456 9.84 58.06 -23.20
N LEU A 457 8.86 58.85 -23.66
CA LEU A 457 8.96 59.73 -24.83
C LEU A 457 9.27 61.19 -24.47
N LYS A 458 9.65 61.48 -23.22
CA LYS A 458 10.02 62.83 -22.77
C LYS A 458 11.38 63.24 -23.32
#